data_AF-A0A095BSK1-F1
#
_entry.id   AF-A0A095BSK1-F1
#
_cell.length_a   1.000
_cell.length_b   1.000
_cell.length_c   1.000
_cell.angle_alpha   90.00
_cell.angle_beta   90.00
_cell.angle_gamma   90.00
#
_symmetry.space_group_name_H-M   'P 1'
#
loop_
_entity.id
_entity.type
_entity.pdbx_description
1 polymer ?
#
loop_
_entity_poly.entity_id
_entity_poly.type
_entity_poly.pdbx_seq_one_letter_code
_entity_poly.pdbx_strand_id
1 'polypeptide(L)'
;MMTRTLILALSLTAAAAPALAAETGNRAVEVRIDDLNLTRTADRERLDTRLKSAARSLCYTGLRGAAENARQSACLSDVLARAEPQTKQAIARAQNGTQLALLMIGAAR
;
A
#
# COMPACT_ATOMS: atom_id res chain seq x y z
N MET A 1 -34.21 -15.24 50.74
CA MET A 1 -33.77 -16.44 49.97
C MET A 1 -34.39 -16.27 48.58
N MET A 2 -33.71 -16.18 47.44
CA MET A 2 -32.44 -16.72 46.98
C MET A 2 -31.75 -15.75 46.00
N THR A 3 -30.43 -15.84 46.01
CA THR A 3 -29.43 -15.25 45.13
C THR A 3 -29.56 -15.73 43.68
N ARG A 4 -29.20 -14.88 42.71
CA ARG A 4 -28.07 -15.12 41.79
C ARG A 4 -27.94 -14.03 40.72
N THR A 5 -26.88 -13.27 40.89
CA THR A 5 -26.17 -12.46 39.91
C THR A 5 -25.70 -13.31 38.72
N LEU A 6 -25.92 -12.82 37.50
CA LEU A 6 -25.09 -13.17 36.33
C LEU A 6 -25.16 -12.02 35.33
N ILE A 7 -24.22 -11.08 35.50
CA ILE A 7 -23.91 -10.03 34.54
C ILE A 7 -23.06 -10.68 33.45
N LEU A 8 -23.66 -10.97 32.29
CA LEU A 8 -22.90 -11.27 31.08
C LEU A 8 -22.61 -9.95 30.37
N ALA A 9 -21.46 -9.35 30.69
CA ALA A 9 -20.90 -8.27 29.89
C ALA A 9 -20.36 -8.88 28.58
N LEU A 10 -21.20 -8.92 27.53
CA LEU A 10 -20.70 -9.13 26.17
C LEU A 10 -20.03 -7.84 25.70
N SER A 11 -18.75 -7.71 26.00
CA SER A 11 -17.86 -6.80 25.29
C SER A 11 -17.67 -7.31 23.86
N LEU A 12 -18.63 -6.98 22.99
CA LEU A 12 -18.43 -6.99 21.55
C LEU A 12 -17.62 -5.75 21.17
N THR A 13 -16.31 -5.79 21.42
CA THR A 13 -15.39 -4.97 20.64
C THR A 13 -15.34 -5.58 19.25
N ALA A 14 -16.33 -5.22 18.43
CA ALA A 14 -16.21 -5.28 16.99
C ALA A 14 -15.07 -4.32 16.64
N ALA A 15 -13.84 -4.82 16.69
CA ALA A 15 -12.75 -4.24 15.94
C ALA A 15 -13.19 -4.36 14.48
N ALA A 16 -13.81 -3.30 13.98
CA ALA A 16 -13.89 -3.01 12.57
C ALA A 16 -12.45 -2.81 12.09
N ALA A 17 -11.72 -3.92 11.94
CA ALA A 17 -10.62 -3.96 11.02
C ALA A 17 -11.26 -3.58 9.68
N PRO A 18 -10.83 -2.49 9.02
CA PRO A 18 -11.23 -2.28 7.65
C PRO A 18 -10.73 -3.50 6.88
N ALA A 19 -11.66 -4.40 6.59
CA ALA A 19 -11.51 -5.37 5.52
C ALA A 19 -11.32 -4.51 4.27
N LEU A 20 -10.05 -4.22 3.95
CA LEU A 20 -9.68 -3.71 2.65
C LEU A 20 -10.07 -4.82 1.69
N ALA A 21 -11.27 -4.67 1.12
CA ALA A 21 -11.75 -5.45 0.02
C ALA A 21 -10.63 -5.47 -1.02
N ALA A 22 -9.97 -6.61 -1.14
CA ALA A 22 -9.10 -6.91 -2.27
C ALA A 22 -10.04 -7.04 -3.47
N GLU A 23 -10.35 -5.89 -4.08
CA GLU A 23 -11.18 -5.84 -5.28
C GLU A 23 -10.51 -6.68 -6.35
N THR A 24 -11.21 -7.77 -6.65
CA THR A 24 -10.96 -8.69 -7.74
C THR A 24 -10.83 -7.90 -9.04
N GLY A 25 -9.59 -7.69 -9.50
CA GLY A 25 -9.30 -7.05 -10.79
C GLY A 25 -7.94 -6.35 -10.86
N ASN A 26 -7.49 -5.73 -9.77
CA ASN A 26 -6.25 -4.95 -9.76
C ASN A 26 -5.09 -5.77 -9.16
N ARG A 27 -4.00 -5.94 -9.92
CA ARG A 27 -2.75 -6.45 -9.35
C ARG A 27 -2.18 -5.36 -8.44
N ALA A 28 -2.38 -5.52 -7.15
CA ALA A 28 -1.78 -4.68 -6.13
C ALA A 28 -0.59 -5.40 -5.47
N VAL A 29 0.47 -4.66 -5.16
CA VAL A 29 1.65 -5.13 -4.44
C VAL A 29 1.85 -4.26 -3.20
N GLU A 30 2.17 -4.94 -2.10
CA GLU A 30 2.57 -4.33 -0.84
C GLU A 30 4.04 -3.87 -0.92
N VAL A 31 4.28 -2.57 -0.72
CA VAL A 31 5.62 -2.01 -0.55
C VAL A 31 5.84 -1.74 0.93
N ARG A 32 6.77 -2.47 1.53
CA ARG A 32 7.19 -2.27 2.92
C ARG A 32 8.04 -1.00 3.07
N ILE A 33 7.64 -0.18 4.03
CA ILE A 33 8.23 1.13 4.34
C ILE A 33 8.49 1.31 5.84
N ASP A 34 8.33 0.25 6.64
CA ASP A 34 8.58 0.25 8.07
C ASP A 34 10.04 0.56 8.44
N ASP A 35 10.98 0.23 7.54
CA ASP A 35 12.42 0.48 7.70
C ASP A 35 12.86 1.87 7.20
N LEU A 36 11.94 2.64 6.59
CA LEU A 36 12.25 3.92 5.95
C LEU A 36 11.74 5.09 6.79
N ASN A 37 12.65 5.99 7.18
CA ASN A 37 12.25 7.23 7.82
C ASN A 37 11.92 8.30 6.77
N LEU A 38 10.65 8.40 6.38
CA LEU A 38 10.18 9.30 5.33
C LEU A 38 10.38 10.81 5.63
N THR A 39 10.81 11.17 6.84
CA THR A 39 11.26 12.54 7.16
C THR A 39 12.60 12.87 6.50
N ARG A 40 13.43 11.87 6.21
CA ARG A 40 14.76 12.02 5.58
C ARG A 40 14.67 11.92 4.06
N THR A 41 15.38 12.79 3.35
CA THR A 41 15.43 12.77 1.87
C THR A 41 15.97 11.44 1.32
N ALA A 42 17.04 10.91 1.91
CA ALA A 42 17.65 9.66 1.47
C ALA A 42 16.68 8.46 1.56
N ASP A 43 15.83 8.41 2.58
CA ASP A 43 14.84 7.33 2.73
C ASP A 43 13.62 7.53 1.81
N ARG A 44 13.29 8.79 1.44
CA ARG A 44 12.30 9.05 0.38
C ARG A 44 12.78 8.57 -1.00
N GLU A 45 14.06 8.75 -1.31
CA GLU A 45 14.64 8.25 -2.58
C GLU A 45 14.69 6.72 -2.61
N ARG A 46 14.97 6.08 -1.48
CA ARG A 46 14.88 4.62 -1.33
C ARG A 46 13.46 4.12 -1.53
N LEU A 47 12.46 4.83 -0.99
CA LEU A 47 11.05 4.52 -1.25
C LEU A 47 10.73 4.60 -2.74
N ASP A 48 11.11 5.68 -3.41
CA ASP A 48 10.89 5.84 -4.86
C ASP A 48 11.52 4.71 -5.67
N THR A 49 12.74 4.29 -5.33
CA THR A 49 13.41 3.17 -5.97
C THR A 49 12.67 1.84 -5.76
N ARG A 50 12.20 1.59 -4.54
CA ARG A 50 11.40 0.39 -4.23
C ARG A 50 10.05 0.40 -4.96
N LEU A 51 9.42 1.56 -5.01
CA LEU A 51 8.16 1.77 -5.70
C LEU A 51 8.30 1.45 -7.20
N LYS A 52 9.36 1.98 -7.85
CA LYS A 52 9.69 1.67 -9.25
C LYS A 52 9.97 0.18 -9.47
N SER A 53 10.67 -0.48 -8.54
CA SER A 53 10.94 -1.92 -8.63
C SER A 53 9.66 -2.75 -8.52
N ALA A 54 8.80 -2.44 -7.55
CA ALA A 54 7.51 -3.10 -7.37
C ALA A 54 6.57 -2.87 -8.56
N ALA A 55 6.48 -1.64 -9.06
CA ALA A 55 5.73 -1.31 -10.27
C ALA A 55 6.26 -2.08 -11.49
N ARG A 56 7.59 -2.24 -11.62
CA ARG A 56 8.18 -3.01 -12.71
C ARG A 56 7.85 -4.48 -12.63
N SER A 57 7.78 -5.05 -11.43
CA SER A 57 7.32 -6.43 -11.22
C SER A 57 5.84 -6.59 -11.59
N LEU A 58 4.99 -5.62 -11.20
CA LEU A 58 3.57 -5.59 -11.55
C LEU A 58 3.31 -5.51 -13.06
N CYS A 59 4.08 -4.67 -13.76
CA CYS A 59 3.97 -4.42 -15.19
C CYS A 59 4.80 -5.37 -16.05
N TYR A 60 5.52 -6.33 -15.45
CA TYR A 60 6.32 -7.28 -16.20
C TYR A 60 5.43 -8.31 -16.89
N THR A 61 5.53 -8.40 -18.21
CA THR A 61 4.74 -9.31 -19.04
C THR A 61 5.54 -10.49 -19.59
N GLY A 62 6.88 -10.47 -19.46
CA GLY A 62 7.76 -11.52 -19.98
C GLY A 62 7.94 -11.53 -21.50
N LEU A 63 7.19 -10.71 -22.22
CA LEU A 63 7.23 -10.60 -23.67
C LEU A 63 8.29 -9.57 -24.10
N ARG A 64 8.88 -9.78 -25.29
CA ARG A 64 9.88 -8.87 -25.88
C ARG A 64 9.33 -8.24 -27.14
N GLY A 65 9.52 -6.93 -27.32
CA GLY A 65 9.15 -6.20 -28.54
C GLY A 65 8.87 -4.73 -28.26
N ALA A 66 8.93 -3.89 -29.30
CA ALA A 66 8.71 -2.44 -29.16
C ALA A 66 7.30 -2.11 -28.65
N ALA A 67 6.28 -2.79 -29.17
CA ALA A 67 4.89 -2.60 -28.72
C ALA A 67 4.70 -3.02 -27.25
N GLU A 68 5.37 -4.08 -26.82
CA GLU A 68 5.32 -4.53 -25.43
C GLU A 68 6.04 -3.58 -24.49
N ASN A 69 7.22 -3.10 -24.90
CA ASN A 69 7.96 -2.08 -24.14
C ASN A 69 7.11 -0.81 -23.94
N ALA A 70 6.36 -0.40 -24.97
CA ALA A 70 5.46 0.75 -24.87
C ALA A 70 4.32 0.49 -23.86
N ARG A 71 3.72 -0.71 -23.88
CA ARG A 71 2.68 -1.12 -22.91
C ARG A 71 3.22 -1.19 -21.48
N GLN A 72 4.42 -1.75 -21.30
CA GLN A 72 5.07 -1.82 -19.99
C GLN A 72 5.39 -0.42 -19.46
N SER A 73 5.89 0.49 -20.30
CA SER A 73 6.17 1.87 -19.93
C SER A 73 4.90 2.64 -19.54
N ALA A 74 3.81 2.45 -20.28
CA ALA A 74 2.52 3.03 -19.96
C ALA A 74 1.98 2.51 -18.60
N CYS A 75 2.07 1.21 -18.36
CA CYS A 75 1.71 0.60 -17.08
C CYS A 75 2.54 1.16 -15.92
N LEU A 76 3.87 1.26 -16.10
CA LEU A 76 4.76 1.84 -15.09
C LEU A 76 4.37 3.27 -14.74
N SER A 77 4.07 4.08 -15.76
CA SER A 77 3.70 5.49 -15.56
C SER A 77 2.35 5.62 -14.84
N ASP A 78 1.36 4.80 -15.19
CA ASP A 78 0.05 4.78 -14.51
C ASP A 78 0.17 4.33 -13.04
N VAL A 79 0.91 3.26 -12.77
CA VAL A 79 1.14 2.77 -11.39
C VAL A 79 1.83 3.84 -10.54
N LEU A 80 2.88 4.47 -11.07
CA LEU A 80 3.61 5.52 -10.35
C LEU A 80 2.75 6.76 -10.12
N ALA A 81 1.97 7.19 -11.12
CA ALA A 81 1.06 8.32 -10.98
C ALA A 81 -0.02 8.07 -9.91
N ARG A 82 -0.53 6.84 -9.80
CA ARG A 82 -1.47 6.45 -8.73
C ARG A 82 -0.81 6.36 -7.36
N ALA A 83 0.44 5.94 -7.31
CA ALA A 83 1.21 5.81 -6.07
C ALA A 83 1.70 7.15 -5.52
N GLU A 84 1.85 8.18 -6.37
CA GLU A 84 2.32 9.52 -5.97
C GLU A 84 1.47 10.16 -4.84
N PRO A 85 0.13 10.25 -4.92
CA PRO A 85 -0.67 10.80 -3.82
C PRO A 85 -0.55 9.98 -2.54
N GLN A 86 -0.48 8.65 -2.64
CA GLN A 86 -0.31 7.78 -1.47
C GLN A 86 1.07 8.00 -0.81
N THR A 87 2.11 8.18 -1.62
CA THR A 87 3.46 8.48 -1.16
C THR A 87 3.53 9.85 -0.47
N LYS A 88 2.89 10.88 -1.04
CA LYS A 88 2.77 12.21 -0.42
C LYS A 88 2.07 12.15 0.93
N GLN A 89 0.97 11.39 1.02
CA GLN A 89 0.26 11.18 2.29
C GLN A 89 1.11 10.43 3.31
N ALA A 90 1.86 9.40 2.88
CA ALA A 90 2.77 8.66 3.76
C ALA A 90 3.87 9.56 4.33
N ILE A 91 4.47 10.42 3.49
CA ILE A 91 5.46 11.41 3.91
C ILE A 91 4.84 12.42 4.89
N ALA A 92 3.66 12.96 4.58
CA ALA A 92 2.98 13.92 5.44
C ALA A 92 2.62 13.31 6.81
N ARG A 93 2.17 12.05 6.85
CA ARG A 93 1.91 11.33 8.11
C ARG A 93 3.18 11.11 8.92
N ALA A 94 4.27 10.72 8.27
CA ALA A 94 5.57 10.53 8.92
C ALA A 94 6.11 11.84 9.52
N GLN A 95 5.89 12.98 8.85
CA GLN A 95 6.24 14.30 9.39
C GLN A 95 5.40 14.68 10.62
N ASN A 96 4.16 14.19 10.70
CA ASN A 96 3.27 14.35 11.86
C ASN A 96 3.51 13.27 12.94
N GLY A 97 4.60 12.50 12.87
CA GLY A 97 4.94 11.46 13.84
C GLY A 97 4.18 10.14 13.69
N THR A 98 3.36 9.99 12.66
CA THR A 98 2.64 8.73 12.37
C THR A 98 3.33 8.00 11.20
N GLN A 99 4.13 6.98 11.50
CA GLN A 99 4.79 6.18 10.47
C GLN A 99 3.86 5.06 9.97
N LEU A 100 3.69 4.98 8.65
CA LEU A 100 3.04 3.84 8.01
C LEU A 100 4.06 2.70 7.85
N ALA A 101 3.64 1.46 8.10
CA ALA A 101 4.49 0.29 7.89
C ALA A 101 4.46 -0.22 6.43
N LEU A 102 3.36 0.02 5.73
CA LEU A 102 3.06 -0.56 4.42
C LEU A 102 2.39 0.47 3.50
N LEU A 103 2.73 0.42 2.22
CA LEU A 103 2.12 1.21 1.15
C LEU A 103 1.60 0.26 0.06
N MET A 104 0.30 0.32 -0.23
CA MET A 104 -0.33 -0.48 -1.28
C MET A 104 -0.25 0.25 -2.61
N ILE A 105 0.35 -0.36 -3.62
CA ILE A 105 0.40 0.19 -4.99
C ILE A 105 -0.29 -0.79 -5.93
N GLY A 106 -0.99 -0.30 -6.95
CA GLY A 106 -1.69 -1.18 -7.87
C GLY A 106 -1.73 -0.65 -9.30
N ALA A 107 -1.73 -1.58 -10.25
CA ALA A 107 -2.04 -1.28 -11.64
C ALA A 107 -3.56 -1.39 -11.84
N ALA A 108 -4.17 -0.35 -12.41
CA ALA A 108 -5.49 -0.51 -12.99
C ALA A 108 -5.33 -1.25 -14.32
N ARG A 109 -6.10 -2.32 -14.50
CA ARG A 109 -6.09 -3.11 -15.72
C ARG A 109 -7.19 -2.66 -16.67
#